data_AF-A0A0N5B119-F1
#
_entry.id   AF-A0A0N5B119-F1
#
_cell.length_a   1.000
_cell.length_b   1.000
_cell.length_c   1.000
_cell.angle_alpha   90.00
_cell.angle_beta   90.00
_cell.angle_gamma   90.00
#
_symmetry.space_group_name_H-M   'P 1'
#
loop_
_entity.id
_entity.type
_entity.pdbx_description
1 polymer ?
#
loop_
_entity_poly.entity_id
_entity_poly.type
_entity_poly.pdbx_seq_one_letter_code
_entity_poly.pdbx_strand_id
1 'polypeptide(L)'
;MRNELVALQAAKVAVKRVIKGKAIMPKLSEIVIHGIGNSKICRSVLYERDTKIIMLYVDNERYHLNPPIVSINLDILDLMDSIIRGFHLQSFFSS
;
A
#
# COMPACT_ATOMS: atom_id res chain seq x y z
N MET A 1 -14.91 31.66 -7.28
CA MET A 1 -13.76 30.78 -7.59
C MET A 1 -13.19 30.29 -6.27
N ARG A 2 -13.49 29.05 -5.86
CA ARG A 2 -12.98 28.50 -4.59
C ARG A 2 -11.59 27.96 -4.86
N ASN A 3 -10.58 28.52 -4.20
CA ASN A 3 -9.27 27.92 -4.11
C ASN A 3 -9.44 26.52 -3.51
N GLU A 4 -9.28 25.49 -4.33
CA GLU A 4 -9.01 24.13 -3.86
C GLU A 4 -7.61 24.17 -3.23
N LEU A 5 -7.56 24.52 -1.96
CA LEU A 5 -6.51 24.05 -1.07
C LEU A 5 -6.57 22.52 -1.15
N VAL A 6 -5.74 21.94 -2.03
CA VAL A 6 -5.48 20.52 -2.10
C VAL A 6 -4.93 20.13 -0.73
N ALA A 7 -5.81 19.74 0.19
CA ALA A 7 -5.40 19.14 1.44
C ALA A 7 -4.54 17.94 1.05
N LEU A 8 -3.26 17.98 1.39
CA LEU A 8 -2.31 16.92 1.08
C LEU A 8 -2.80 15.63 1.75
N GLN A 9 -3.50 14.82 0.96
CA GLN A 9 -4.01 13.48 1.27
C GLN A 9 -2.84 12.50 1.36
N ALA A 10 -1.92 12.74 2.27
CA ALA A 10 -0.73 11.93 2.45
C ALA A 10 -0.52 11.61 3.93
N ALA A 11 -0.07 10.39 4.20
CA ALA A 11 0.23 9.94 5.55
C ALA A 11 1.66 9.41 5.62
N LYS A 12 2.35 9.75 6.70
CA LYS A 12 3.65 9.17 7.05
C LYS A 12 3.40 7.88 7.82
N VAL A 13 3.95 6.77 7.35
CA VAL A 13 3.66 5.43 7.88
C VAL A 13 4.95 4.69 8.16
N ALA A 14 5.07 4.15 9.38
CA ALA A 14 6.16 3.26 9.75
C ALA A 14 5.98 1.88 9.11
N VAL A 15 7.01 1.38 8.45
CA VAL A 15 6.98 0.09 7.74
C VAL A 15 7.49 -1.00 8.67
N LYS A 16 6.60 -1.93 9.05
CA LYS A 16 6.97 -3.11 9.85
C LYS A 16 7.58 -4.22 8.99
N ARG A 17 6.99 -4.49 7.82
CA ARG A 17 7.41 -5.56 6.90
C ARG A 17 6.92 -5.27 5.49
N VAL A 18 7.76 -5.56 4.49
CA VAL A 18 7.39 -5.57 3.07
C VAL A 18 7.11 -7.02 2.64
N ILE A 19 5.89 -7.27 2.15
CA ILE A 19 5.45 -8.60 1.68
C ILE A 19 5.85 -8.82 0.22
N LYS A 20 5.58 -7.84 -0.67
CA LYS A 20 5.94 -7.84 -2.09
C LYS A 20 6.68 -6.55 -2.44
N GLY A 21 7.62 -6.61 -3.39
CA GLY A 21 8.33 -5.42 -3.89
C GLY A 21 9.54 -4.98 -3.06
N LYS A 22 10.16 -5.89 -2.30
CA LYS A 22 11.35 -5.60 -1.47
C LYS A 22 12.50 -4.94 -2.25
N ALA A 23 12.67 -5.27 -3.53
CA ALA A 23 13.70 -4.68 -4.39
C ALA A 23 13.45 -3.18 -4.67
N ILE A 24 12.18 -2.76 -4.66
CA ILE A 24 11.75 -1.39 -4.96
C ILE A 24 11.68 -0.56 -3.66
N MET A 25 11.50 -1.21 -2.51
CA MET A 25 11.45 -0.58 -1.19
C MET A 25 12.55 -1.11 -0.25
N PRO A 26 13.85 -0.95 -0.58
CA PRO A 26 14.90 -1.47 0.28
C PRO A 26 15.05 -0.61 1.54
N LYS A 27 14.78 -1.22 2.71
CA LYS A 27 15.19 -0.74 4.05
C LYS A 27 14.56 0.58 4.55
N LEU A 28 13.43 1.01 3.99
CA LEU A 28 12.69 2.15 4.53
C LEU A 28 11.97 1.73 5.81
N SER A 29 12.34 2.33 6.95
CA SER A 29 11.61 2.22 8.21
C SER A 29 10.30 3.02 8.19
N GLU A 30 10.19 3.96 7.26
CA GLU A 30 9.08 4.89 7.16
C GLU A 30 8.93 5.39 5.72
N ILE A 31 7.69 5.63 5.30
CA ILE A 31 7.34 6.11 3.96
C ILE A 31 6.23 7.16 4.03
N VAL A 32 6.12 7.98 2.99
CA VAL A 32 4.97 8.85 2.77
C VAL A 32 4.07 8.21 1.72
N ILE A 33 2.80 8.01 2.04
CA ILE A 33 1.79 7.41 1.17
C ILE A 33 0.80 8.48 0.75
N HIS A 34 0.66 8.72 -0.55
CA HIS A 34 -0.30 9.65 -1.13
C HIS A 34 -1.65 8.97 -1.44
N GLY A 35 -2.74 9.75 -1.45
CA GLY A 35 -4.10 9.28 -1.69
C GLY A 35 -4.86 8.84 -0.42
N ILE A 36 -4.27 8.97 0.76
CA ILE A 36 -4.93 8.67 2.05
C ILE A 36 -5.97 9.75 2.37
N GLY A 37 -7.17 9.35 2.77
CA GLY A 37 -8.27 10.28 3.08
C GLY A 37 -8.92 10.90 1.85
N ASN A 38 -8.64 10.38 0.65
CA ASN A 38 -9.31 10.83 -0.56
C ASN A 38 -10.74 10.27 -0.62
N SER A 39 -11.73 11.16 -0.59
CA SER A 39 -13.16 10.79 -0.68
C SER A 39 -13.54 10.11 -2.00
N LYS A 40 -12.72 10.25 -3.06
CA LYS A 40 -12.91 9.55 -4.34
C LYS A 40 -12.32 8.13 -4.33
N ILE A 41 -11.49 7.79 -3.35
CA ILE A 41 -10.85 6.48 -3.23
C ILE A 41 -11.56 5.68 -2.13
N CYS A 42 -12.20 4.58 -2.50
CA CYS A 42 -12.87 3.70 -1.55
C CYS A 42 -11.88 3.16 -0.51
N ARG A 43 -12.28 3.16 0.78
CA ARG A 43 -11.48 2.61 1.90
C ARG A 43 -10.06 3.16 1.96
N SER A 44 -9.92 4.48 1.77
CA SER A 44 -8.66 5.22 1.78
C SER A 44 -8.30 5.87 3.11
N VAL A 45 -9.16 5.72 4.13
CA VAL A 45 -8.99 6.38 5.44
C VAL A 45 -8.10 5.52 6.34
N LEU A 46 -7.13 6.16 6.98
CA LEU A 46 -6.29 5.61 8.05
C LEU A 46 -6.42 6.50 9.28
N TYR A 47 -6.39 5.90 10.46
CA TYR A 47 -6.30 6.62 11.72
C TYR A 47 -4.90 6.47 12.32
N GLU A 48 -4.53 7.37 13.23
CA GLU A 48 -3.26 7.25 13.94
C GLU A 48 -3.19 5.91 14.69
N ARG A 49 -1.99 5.30 14.68
CA ARG A 49 -1.69 4.01 15.32
C ARG A 49 -2.37 2.78 14.69
N ASP A 50 -3.13 2.95 13.61
CA ASP A 50 -3.62 1.81 12.85
C ASP A 50 -2.46 1.00 12.27
N THR A 51 -2.55 -0.32 12.43
CA THR A 51 -1.66 -1.25 11.71
C THR A 51 -2.48 -1.98 10.65
N LYS A 52 -2.19 -1.69 9.38
CA LYS A 52 -2.92 -2.22 8.22
C LYS A 52 -1.94 -2.80 7.20
N ILE A 53 -2.47 -3.64 6.31
CA ILE A 53 -1.80 -3.99 5.06
C ILE A 53 -2.22 -2.95 4.02
N ILE A 54 -1.23 -2.30 3.42
CA ILE A 54 -1.44 -1.24 2.45
C ILE A 54 -0.81 -1.68 1.13
N MET A 55 -1.62 -1.72 0.08
CA MET A 55 -1.13 -1.93 -1.28
C MET A 55 -0.77 -0.58 -1.88
N LEU A 56 0.36 -0.54 -2.58
CA LEU A 56 0.94 0.68 -3.11
C LEU A 56 1.28 0.47 -4.59
N TYR A 57 1.18 1.54 -5.37
CA TYR A 57 1.87 1.65 -6.64
C TYR A 57 2.89 2.78 -6.56
N VAL A 58 3.94 2.69 -7.38
CA VAL A 58 4.99 3.70 -7.47
C VAL A 58 4.77 4.49 -8.74
N ASP A 59 4.67 5.81 -8.60
CA ASP A 59 4.64 6.75 -9.72
C ASP A 59 5.56 7.93 -9.38
N ASN A 60 6.46 8.30 -10.31
CA ASN A 60 7.42 9.38 -10.11
C ASN A 60 8.15 9.33 -8.76
N GLU A 61 8.63 8.14 -8.38
CA GLU A 61 9.32 7.85 -7.10
C GLU A 61 8.47 8.07 -5.83
N ARG A 62 7.17 8.28 -5.97
CA ARG A 62 6.22 8.45 -4.86
C ARG A 62 5.38 7.20 -4.67
N TYR A 63 5.05 6.92 -3.42
CA TYR A 63 4.15 5.82 -3.07
C TYR A 63 2.71 6.33 -3.04
N HIS A 64 1.87 5.74 -3.86
CA HIS A 64 0.46 6.06 -3.93
C HIS A 64 -0.38 4.88 -3.45
N LEU A 65 -1.45 5.17 -2.72
CA LEU A 65 -2.40 4.18 -2.25
C LEU A 65 -3.02 3.46 -3.46
N ASN A 66 -2.86 2.14 -3.51
CA ASN A 66 -3.68 1.27 -4.34
C ASN A 66 -4.75 0.63 -3.45
N PRO A 67 -6.01 1.09 -3.50
CA PRO A 67 -7.05 0.56 -2.61
C PRO A 67 -7.33 -0.93 -2.86
N PRO A 68 -7.91 -1.65 -1.87
CA PRO A 68 -8.31 -1.17 -0.54
C PRO A 68 -7.18 -1.25 0.51
N ILE A 69 -7.34 -0.49 1.60
CA ILE A 69 -6.60 -0.70 2.85
C ILE A 69 -7.23 -1.89 3.58
N VAL A 70 -6.40 -2.85 4.01
CA VAL A 70 -6.85 -4.13 4.57
C VAL A 70 -6.40 -4.27 6.02
N SER A 71 -7.29 -4.76 6.89
CA SER A 71 -6.93 -5.09 8.28
C SER A 71 -5.99 -6.29 8.34
N ILE A 72 -5.11 -6.30 9.34
CA ILE A 72 -4.21 -7.44 9.57
C ILE A 72 -4.95 -8.53 10.33
N ASN A 73 -5.05 -9.70 9.73
CA ASN A 73 -5.38 -10.97 10.38
C ASN A 73 -4.63 -12.11 9.67
N LEU A 74 -4.61 -13.31 10.27
CA LEU A 74 -3.86 -14.45 9.71
C LEU A 74 -4.43 -14.92 8.37
N ASP A 75 -5.76 -15.05 8.27
CA ASP A 75 -6.41 -15.52 7.04
C ASP A 75 -6.07 -14.66 5.82
N ILE A 76 -6.03 -13.33 5.99
CA ILE A 76 -5.66 -12.38 4.94
C ILE A 76 -4.17 -12.50 4.61
N LEU A 77 -3.30 -12.67 5.61
CA LEU A 77 -1.87 -12.83 5.37
C LEU A 77 -1.59 -14.12 4.57
N ASP A 78 -2.24 -15.23 4.92
CA ASP A 78 -2.11 -16.51 4.23
C ASP A 78 -2.67 -16.45 2.81
N LEU A 79 -3.82 -15.79 2.62
CA LEU A 79 -4.38 -15.54 1.30
C LEU A 79 -3.43 -14.71 0.44
N MET A 80 -2.86 -13.63 0.98
CA MET A 80 -1.92 -12.78 0.24
C MET A 80 -0.64 -13.52 -0.11
N ASP A 81 -0.06 -14.29 0.83
CA ASP A 81 1.14 -15.10 0.56
C ASP A 81 0.87 -16.14 -0.54
N SER A 82 -0.27 -16.82 -0.48
CA SER A 82 -0.70 -17.79 -1.49
C SER A 82 -0.84 -17.16 -2.88
N ILE A 83 -1.50 -15.99 -2.97
CA ILE A 83 -1.64 -15.25 -4.23
C ILE A 83 -0.28 -14.83 -4.77
N ILE A 84 0.59 -14.27 -3.93
CA ILE A 84 1.92 -13.80 -4.34
C ILE A 84 2.77 -14.95 -4.88
N ARG A 85 2.75 -16.11 -4.20
CA ARG A 85 3.45 -17.32 -4.66
C ARG A 85 2.86 -17.87 -5.95
N GLY A 86 1.53 -17.88 -6.09
CA GLY A 86 0.85 -18.34 -7.30
C GLY A 86 1.26 -17.54 -8.54
N PHE A 87 1.30 -16.20 -8.43
CA PHE A 87 1.77 -15.35 -9.53
C PHE A 87 3.26 -15.54 -9.84
N HIS A 88 4.08 -15.76 -8.82
CA HIS A 88 5.51 -16.06 -9.03
C HIS A 88 5.70 -17.38 -9.80
N LEU A 89 4.87 -18.39 -9.54
CA LEU A 89 4.93 -19.66 -10.27
C LEU A 89 4.48 -19.50 -11.74
N GLN A 90 3.43 -18.72 -12.02
CA GLN A 90 3.01 -18.46 -13.41
C GLN A 90 4.08 -17.76 -14.26
N SER A 91 4.85 -16.83 -13.67
CA SER A 91 5.98 -16.22 -14.40
C SER A 91 7.07 -17.21 -14.79
N PHE A 92 7.23 -18.31 -14.06
CA PHE A 92 8.18 -19.38 -14.39
C PHE A 92 7.68 -20.29 -15.52
N PHE A 93 6.38 -20.58 -15.59
CA PHE A 93 5.82 -21.46 -16.64
C PHE A 93 5.56 -20.76 -17.97
N SER A 94 5.71 -19.43 -18.02
CA SER A 94 5.51 -18.62 -19.24
C SER A 94 6.83 -18.20 -19.90
N SER A 95 7.96 -18.80 -19.51
CA SER A 95 9.31 -18.50 -20.00
C SER A 95 9.90 -19.67 -20.80
#